data_AF-A0A522QSA2-F1
#
_entry.id   AF-A0A522QSA2-F1
#
_cell.length_a   1.000
_cell.length_b   1.000
_cell.length_c   1.000
_cell.angle_alpha   90.00
_cell.angle_beta   90.00
_cell.angle_gamma   90.00
#
_symmetry.space_group_name_H-M   'P 1'
#
loop_
_entity.id
_entity.type
_entity.pdbx_description
1 polymer ?
#
loop_
_entity_poly.entity_id
_entity_poly.type
_entity_poly.pdbx_seq_one_letter_code
_entity_poly.pdbx_strand_id
1 'polypeptide(L)'
;MRRQGRRRQLALGAIAGGAVLFLVASLTQLAGADPVGSPRSGDGPGRVAALPRVPSGAATGTATVATAPSAALPAPPPVGDLAANGIPGVALNAYRVAAARVGGADPRCGIDWALLAAIGRVESDHGRFGGATLRADGTSVPKIIGPALDGVRFPYVPAPADGMALDGDARYAHALGPMQFIASTWALYGASATGTGPGDVFDINDAALGAARYLCAAGGDLRTHDGLVRAVLAYNHVDAYVATVIALADAYRGGVPVSGIPIGDISGALPPLRATGTPPPA
;
A
#
# COMPACT_ATOMS: atom_id res chain seq x y z
N MET A 1 -25.33 -7.82 -66.18
CA MET A 1 -25.40 -7.26 -64.81
C MET A 1 -24.76 -8.26 -63.83
N ARG A 2 -23.89 -7.83 -62.91
CA ARG A 2 -23.39 -8.63 -61.78
C ARG A 2 -23.50 -7.79 -60.49
N ARG A 3 -24.07 -8.35 -59.42
CA ARG A 3 -24.19 -7.66 -58.12
C ARG A 3 -22.89 -7.77 -57.33
N GLN A 4 -22.37 -6.65 -56.82
CA GLN A 4 -21.27 -6.66 -55.84
C GLN A 4 -21.81 -6.96 -54.43
N GLY A 5 -21.17 -7.90 -53.73
CA GLY A 5 -21.48 -8.23 -52.33
C GLY A 5 -20.67 -7.37 -51.36
N ARG A 6 -21.35 -6.49 -50.61
CA ARG A 6 -20.71 -5.55 -49.67
C ARG A 6 -20.38 -6.24 -48.34
N ARG A 7 -19.23 -6.93 -48.26
CA ARG A 7 -18.75 -7.52 -46.99
C ARG A 7 -18.48 -6.42 -45.96
N ARG A 8 -19.16 -6.48 -44.81
CA ARG A 8 -18.79 -5.71 -43.61
C ARG A 8 -17.60 -6.41 -42.94
N GLN A 9 -16.52 -5.68 -42.66
CA GLN A 9 -15.47 -6.16 -41.77
C GLN A 9 -15.85 -5.80 -40.33
N LEU A 10 -15.73 -6.77 -39.42
CA LEU A 10 -15.79 -6.56 -37.99
C LEU A 10 -14.35 -6.51 -37.47
N ALA A 11 -13.95 -5.39 -36.88
CA ALA A 11 -12.67 -5.28 -36.22
C ALA A 11 -12.79 -5.84 -34.80
N LEU A 12 -12.10 -6.94 -34.49
CA LEU A 12 -11.86 -7.34 -33.11
C LEU A 12 -10.63 -6.58 -32.59
N GLY A 13 -10.85 -5.70 -31.61
CA GLY A 13 -9.76 -5.11 -30.84
C GLY A 13 -9.29 -6.10 -29.78
N ALA A 14 -8.05 -6.57 -29.88
CA ALA A 14 -7.41 -7.36 -28.83
C ALA A 14 -6.68 -6.43 -27.85
N ILE A 15 -7.11 -6.40 -26.59
CA ILE A 15 -6.39 -5.73 -25.51
C ILE A 15 -5.54 -6.80 -24.82
N ALA A 16 -4.23 -6.74 -25.03
CA ALA A 16 -3.29 -7.65 -24.37
C ALA A 16 -2.99 -7.15 -22.94
N GLY A 17 -3.46 -7.89 -21.94
CA GLY A 17 -3.03 -7.67 -20.56
C GLY A 17 -1.61 -8.20 -20.37
N GLY A 18 -0.66 -7.31 -20.06
CA GLY A 18 0.70 -7.71 -19.68
C GLY A 18 0.70 -8.34 -18.30
N ALA A 19 1.36 -9.50 -18.15
CA ALA A 19 1.59 -10.12 -16.86
C ALA A 19 2.95 -9.68 -16.28
N VAL A 20 2.97 -9.17 -15.05
CA VAL A 20 4.21 -8.79 -14.36
C VAL A 20 4.73 -9.97 -13.53
N LEU A 21 6.05 -10.13 -13.46
CA LEU A 21 6.73 -11.20 -12.71
C LEU A 21 7.41 -10.62 -11.45
N PHE A 22 7.18 -11.25 -10.29
CA PHE A 22 7.81 -10.89 -9.01
C PHE A 22 8.66 -12.04 -8.48
N LEU A 23 9.83 -11.73 -7.89
CA LEU A 23 10.91 -12.71 -7.68
C LEU A 23 11.79 -12.33 -6.48
N VAL A 24 11.85 -13.18 -5.43
CA VAL A 24 12.38 -12.78 -4.11
C VAL A 24 13.04 -13.96 -3.32
N ALA A 25 13.98 -13.68 -2.38
CA ALA A 25 14.76 -14.53 -1.41
C ALA A 25 14.63 -13.97 0.06
N SER A 26 14.99 -14.54 1.25
CA SER A 26 15.59 -15.81 1.76
C SER A 26 16.12 -15.91 3.25
N LEU A 27 15.93 -14.99 4.25
CA LEU A 27 16.04 -15.32 5.73
C LEU A 27 15.51 -14.27 6.76
N THR A 28 15.06 -14.62 7.99
CA THR A 28 14.42 -13.72 9.03
C THR A 28 15.29 -13.25 10.22
N GLN A 29 14.88 -12.21 11.00
CA GLN A 29 14.80 -12.14 12.51
C GLN A 29 14.49 -10.75 13.16
N LEU A 30 14.21 -10.70 14.49
CA LEU A 30 13.72 -9.53 15.26
C LEU A 30 14.09 -9.55 16.79
N ALA A 31 14.47 -8.39 17.37
CA ALA A 31 14.52 -8.04 18.82
C ALA A 31 14.89 -6.53 19.00
N GLY A 32 14.57 -5.78 20.08
CA GLY A 32 13.71 -5.98 21.26
C GLY A 32 13.94 -4.90 22.35
N ALA A 33 12.93 -4.64 23.20
CA ALA A 33 12.93 -3.89 24.50
C ALA A 33 12.90 -2.32 24.57
N ASP A 34 12.09 -1.82 25.52
CA ASP A 34 11.97 -0.45 26.10
C ASP A 34 12.98 -0.23 27.29
N PRO A 35 12.88 0.72 28.29
CA PRO A 35 11.91 1.81 28.60
C PRO A 35 12.50 3.14 29.21
N VAL A 36 11.66 3.92 29.93
CA VAL A 36 11.95 5.06 30.89
C VAL A 36 12.10 6.49 30.29
N GLY A 37 11.55 7.61 30.86
CA GLY A 37 10.51 7.78 31.90
C GLY A 37 10.50 9.12 32.72
N SER A 38 9.36 9.84 32.75
CA SER A 38 8.93 10.90 33.75
C SER A 38 9.74 12.25 33.78
N PRO A 39 9.43 13.32 34.59
CA PRO A 39 8.32 13.58 35.56
C PRO A 39 7.68 15.03 35.62
N ARG A 40 6.58 15.21 36.42
CA ARG A 40 6.09 16.45 37.13
C ARG A 40 5.60 17.67 36.28
N SER A 41 4.78 18.66 36.69
CA SER A 41 3.82 19.07 37.76
C SER A 41 3.59 20.60 37.54
N GLY A 42 2.52 21.34 37.90
CA GLY A 42 1.23 21.10 38.57
C GLY A 42 0.47 22.43 38.83
N ASP A 43 -0.55 22.40 39.71
CA ASP A 43 -1.26 23.52 40.41
C ASP A 43 -2.49 24.27 39.77
N GLY A 44 -3.29 24.96 40.62
CA GLY A 44 -4.54 25.73 40.34
C GLY A 44 -4.81 26.80 41.43
N PRO A 45 -6.04 27.13 41.91
CA PRO A 45 -7.43 27.09 41.37
C PRO A 45 -8.22 28.45 41.53
N GLY A 46 -9.52 28.56 41.17
CA GLY A 46 -10.35 29.78 41.47
C GLY A 46 -11.84 29.77 41.01
N ARG A 47 -12.75 30.55 41.64
CA ARG A 47 -14.24 30.38 41.59
C ARG A 47 -15.11 31.63 41.24
N VAL A 48 -16.03 31.46 40.25
CA VAL A 48 -17.43 31.97 39.99
C VAL A 48 -18.04 33.33 40.45
N ALA A 49 -18.97 33.82 39.59
CA ALA A 49 -20.17 34.71 39.78
C ALA A 49 -19.97 36.26 39.83
N ALA A 50 -20.94 37.15 39.48
CA ALA A 50 -22.39 37.05 39.19
C ALA A 50 -22.94 38.11 38.17
N LEU A 51 -24.27 38.09 37.88
CA LEU A 51 -25.11 39.07 37.12
C LEU A 51 -26.08 39.83 38.09
N PRO A 52 -27.13 40.65 37.72
CA PRO A 52 -27.66 41.12 36.41
C PRO A 52 -28.13 42.62 36.36
N ARG A 53 -28.69 43.12 35.22
CA ARG A 53 -30.03 43.80 35.13
C ARG A 53 -30.52 44.07 33.69
N VAL A 54 -31.85 44.07 33.49
CA VAL A 54 -32.62 44.61 32.33
C VAL A 54 -33.88 45.32 32.89
N PRO A 55 -34.42 46.40 32.28
CA PRO A 55 -35.52 46.33 31.28
C PRO A 55 -35.43 47.48 30.21
N SER A 56 -36.33 47.70 29.23
CA SER A 56 -37.29 46.88 28.48
C SER A 56 -37.69 47.66 27.21
N GLY A 57 -38.00 46.97 26.11
CA GLY A 57 -38.57 47.58 24.89
C GLY A 57 -38.94 46.49 23.89
N ALA A 58 -40.23 46.27 23.65
CA ALA A 58 -40.73 45.11 22.91
C ALA A 58 -41.34 45.51 21.56
N ALA A 59 -40.90 44.82 20.50
CA ALA A 59 -41.59 44.75 19.21
C ALA A 59 -41.46 43.33 18.63
N THR A 60 -42.53 42.84 18.02
CA THR A 60 -42.75 41.44 17.66
C THR A 60 -41.77 40.92 16.60
N GLY A 61 -41.12 39.79 16.85
CA GLY A 61 -40.32 39.06 15.87
C GLY A 61 -40.24 37.57 16.23
N THR A 62 -40.59 36.71 15.28
CA THR A 62 -40.65 35.24 15.48
C THR A 62 -39.26 34.64 15.65
N ALA A 63 -39.10 33.78 16.64
CA ALA A 63 -37.82 33.13 16.95
C ALA A 63 -37.38 32.14 15.85
N THR A 64 -36.21 32.37 15.27
CA THR A 64 -35.43 31.34 14.59
C THR A 64 -34.43 30.75 15.59
N VAL A 65 -34.53 29.45 15.86
CA VAL A 65 -33.49 28.74 16.62
C VAL A 65 -32.26 28.63 15.71
N ALA A 66 -31.16 29.28 16.11
CA ALA A 66 -29.90 29.17 15.39
C ALA A 66 -29.31 27.76 15.59
N THR A 67 -29.54 26.88 14.63
CA THR A 67 -28.92 25.54 14.59
C THR A 67 -27.40 25.70 14.63
N ALA A 68 -26.76 25.16 15.67
CA ALA A 68 -25.30 25.11 15.72
C ALA A 68 -24.76 24.33 14.51
N PRO A 69 -23.66 24.77 13.87
CA PRO A 69 -23.11 24.05 12.74
C PRO A 69 -22.61 22.68 13.21
N SER A 70 -23.33 21.63 12.83
CA SER A 70 -22.82 20.27 12.97
C SER A 70 -21.55 20.16 12.14
N ALA A 71 -20.42 19.94 12.80
CA ALA A 71 -19.14 19.70 12.15
C ALA A 71 -19.21 18.34 11.45
N ALA A 72 -19.72 18.35 10.20
CA ALA A 72 -19.77 17.16 9.37
C ALA A 72 -18.36 16.58 9.25
N LEU A 73 -18.20 15.31 9.63
CA LEU A 73 -17.02 14.55 9.26
C LEU A 73 -16.86 14.63 7.74
N PRO A 74 -15.63 14.84 7.22
CA PRO A 74 -15.42 14.88 5.78
C PRO A 74 -15.95 13.57 5.18
N ALA A 75 -16.76 13.68 4.13
CA ALA A 75 -17.28 12.51 3.45
C ALA A 75 -16.11 11.63 2.96
N PRO A 76 -16.24 10.28 3.00
CA PRO A 76 -15.23 9.42 2.41
C PRO A 76 -15.06 9.78 0.92
N PRO A 77 -13.83 9.75 0.39
CA PRO A 77 -13.58 10.08 -1.01
C PRO A 77 -14.38 9.12 -1.92
N PRO A 78 -14.87 9.60 -3.08
CA PRO A 78 -15.65 8.77 -3.98
C PRO A 78 -14.82 7.60 -4.52
N VAL A 79 -15.49 6.48 -4.79
CA VAL A 79 -14.90 5.33 -5.48
C VAL A 79 -14.32 5.77 -6.84
N GLY A 80 -13.00 5.62 -6.99
CA GLY A 80 -12.32 5.77 -8.29
C GLY A 80 -11.60 7.11 -8.54
N ASP A 81 -11.66 8.09 -7.63
CA ASP A 81 -10.84 9.30 -7.79
C ASP A 81 -9.34 8.94 -7.70
N LEU A 82 -8.61 9.23 -8.79
CA LEU A 82 -7.16 9.18 -8.83
C LEU A 82 -6.62 10.49 -8.28
N ALA A 83 -5.68 10.40 -7.33
CA ALA A 83 -4.84 11.55 -7.00
C ALA A 83 -4.01 11.96 -8.23
N ALA A 84 -3.55 13.22 -8.29
CA ALA A 84 -2.85 13.78 -9.45
C ALA A 84 -1.58 13.00 -9.87
N ASN A 85 -1.02 12.17 -8.99
CA ASN A 85 0.10 11.28 -9.27
C ASN A 85 -0.30 9.94 -9.95
N GLY A 86 -1.60 9.66 -10.12
CA GLY A 86 -2.12 8.44 -10.75
C GLY A 86 -2.47 7.30 -9.78
N ILE A 87 -2.35 7.52 -8.46
CA ILE A 87 -2.72 6.55 -7.42
C ILE A 87 -4.22 6.66 -7.10
N PRO A 88 -4.99 5.56 -6.99
CA PRO A 88 -6.33 5.58 -6.41
C PRO A 88 -6.34 6.15 -4.99
N GLY A 89 -7.30 7.03 -4.66
CA GLY A 89 -7.36 7.71 -3.36
C GLY A 89 -7.34 6.77 -2.15
N VAL A 90 -7.95 5.59 -2.27
CA VAL A 90 -7.93 4.51 -1.24
C VAL A 90 -6.52 3.99 -1.01
N ALA A 91 -5.79 3.66 -2.08
CA ALA A 91 -4.41 3.18 -2.00
C ALA A 91 -3.47 4.25 -1.42
N LEU A 92 -3.61 5.51 -1.86
CA LEU A 92 -2.84 6.62 -1.30
C LEU A 92 -3.12 6.84 0.20
N ASN A 93 -4.36 6.65 0.64
CA ASN A 93 -4.69 6.66 2.07
C ASN A 93 -4.00 5.51 2.81
N ALA A 94 -4.10 4.28 2.31
CA ALA A 94 -3.45 3.10 2.88
C ALA A 94 -1.93 3.30 3.05
N TYR A 95 -1.22 3.73 2.00
CA TYR A 95 0.22 4.00 2.06
C TYR A 95 0.59 5.08 3.09
N ARG A 96 -0.22 6.15 3.19
CA ARG A 96 0.00 7.24 4.16
C ARG A 96 -0.28 6.79 5.60
N VAL A 97 -1.32 6.00 5.83
CA VAL A 97 -1.64 5.43 7.16
C VAL A 97 -0.59 4.42 7.59
N ALA A 98 -0.14 3.54 6.69
CA ALA A 98 0.91 2.56 6.95
C ALA A 98 2.24 3.24 7.32
N ALA A 99 2.72 4.20 6.50
CA ALA A 99 3.93 4.95 6.78
C ALA A 99 3.83 5.75 8.09
N ALA A 100 2.70 6.41 8.36
CA ALA A 100 2.51 7.16 9.61
C ALA A 100 2.50 6.25 10.85
N ARG A 101 1.90 5.06 10.77
CA ARG A 101 1.88 4.08 11.87
C ARG A 101 3.26 3.50 12.15
N VAL A 102 3.97 3.06 11.11
CA VAL A 102 5.30 2.47 11.28
C VAL A 102 6.33 3.53 11.65
N GLY A 103 6.26 4.74 11.09
CA GLY A 103 7.08 5.88 11.53
C GLY A 103 6.80 6.37 12.95
N GLY A 104 5.61 6.09 13.51
CA GLY A 104 5.31 6.30 14.92
C GLY A 104 5.84 5.18 15.85
N ALA A 105 6.00 3.96 15.33
CA ALA A 105 6.46 2.79 16.08
C ALA A 105 7.98 2.57 16.02
N ASP A 106 8.62 2.80 14.87
CA ASP A 106 10.07 2.93 14.72
C ASP A 106 10.42 4.20 13.91
N PRO A 107 10.55 5.35 14.60
CA PRO A 107 10.94 6.62 13.95
C PRO A 107 12.30 6.58 13.25
N ARG A 108 13.16 5.59 13.55
CA ARG A 108 14.49 5.44 12.92
C ARG A 108 14.41 4.84 11.53
N CYS A 109 13.33 4.12 11.21
CA CYS A 109 13.14 3.56 9.89
C CYS A 109 12.98 4.64 8.81
N GLY A 110 12.23 5.70 9.12
CA GLY A 110 12.03 6.83 8.20
C GLY A 110 11.30 6.47 6.90
N ILE A 111 10.51 5.39 6.88
CA ILE A 111 9.68 5.00 5.74
C ILE A 111 8.64 6.10 5.41
N ASP A 112 8.40 6.31 4.11
CA ASP A 112 7.37 7.21 3.62
C ASP A 112 6.31 6.51 2.76
N TRP A 113 5.22 7.24 2.50
CA TRP A 113 4.13 6.77 1.66
C TRP A 113 4.55 6.57 0.20
N ALA A 114 5.61 7.26 -0.25
CA ALA A 114 6.06 7.27 -1.63
C ALA A 114 6.79 5.97 -2.00
N LEU A 115 7.59 5.41 -1.08
CA LEU A 115 8.15 4.06 -1.24
C LEU A 115 7.06 2.99 -1.30
N LEU A 116 6.07 3.06 -0.40
CA LEU A 116 4.94 2.12 -0.39
C LEU A 116 4.09 2.22 -1.66
N ALA A 117 3.88 3.44 -2.16
CA ALA A 117 3.24 3.67 -3.44
C ALA A 117 4.06 3.14 -4.62
N ALA A 118 5.39 3.26 -4.59
CA ALA A 118 6.27 2.72 -5.62
C ALA A 118 6.21 1.20 -5.69
N ILE A 119 6.34 0.51 -4.55
CA ILE A 119 6.14 -0.94 -4.45
C ILE A 119 4.76 -1.31 -5.02
N GLY A 120 3.67 -0.79 -4.43
CA GLY A 120 2.31 -1.13 -4.84
C GLY A 120 1.95 -0.76 -6.30
N ARG A 121 2.66 0.19 -6.91
CA ARG A 121 2.54 0.49 -8.35
C ARG A 121 3.15 -0.60 -9.21
N VAL A 122 4.34 -1.09 -8.87
CA VAL A 122 4.94 -2.21 -9.61
C VAL A 122 4.12 -3.47 -9.34
N GLU A 123 3.94 -3.85 -8.07
CA GLU A 123 3.27 -5.11 -7.65
C GLU A 123 1.89 -5.34 -8.29
N SER A 124 1.03 -4.32 -8.31
CA SER A 124 -0.39 -4.53 -8.67
C SER A 124 -1.08 -3.35 -9.35
N ASP A 125 -0.35 -2.33 -9.80
CA ASP A 125 -0.90 -1.03 -10.20
C ASP A 125 -1.91 -0.47 -9.16
N HIS A 126 -1.55 -0.56 -7.88
CA HIS A 126 -2.37 -0.15 -6.74
C HIS A 126 -3.73 -0.90 -6.64
N GLY A 127 -3.71 -2.23 -6.77
CA GLY A 127 -4.92 -3.06 -6.66
C GLY A 127 -5.75 -3.14 -7.95
N ARG A 128 -5.13 -2.98 -9.12
CA ARG A 128 -5.79 -2.92 -10.45
C ARG A 128 -5.25 -3.94 -11.46
N PHE A 129 -4.18 -4.66 -11.12
CA PHE A 129 -3.59 -5.69 -11.96
C PHE A 129 -4.55 -6.88 -12.22
N GLY A 130 -4.31 -7.63 -13.30
CA GLY A 130 -5.11 -8.82 -13.65
C GLY A 130 -6.57 -8.53 -14.04
N GLY A 131 -6.95 -7.27 -14.25
CA GLY A 131 -8.34 -6.86 -14.41
C GLY A 131 -9.11 -6.65 -13.10
N ALA A 132 -8.41 -6.65 -11.96
CA ALA A 132 -8.98 -6.26 -10.67
C ALA A 132 -9.39 -4.78 -10.66
N THR A 133 -10.31 -4.44 -9.77
CA THR A 133 -10.63 -3.06 -9.41
C THR A 133 -10.56 -2.92 -7.90
N LEU A 134 -9.74 -1.97 -7.43
CA LEU A 134 -9.67 -1.57 -6.03
C LEU A 134 -10.96 -0.85 -5.61
N ARG A 135 -11.53 -1.26 -4.48
CA ARG A 135 -12.78 -0.75 -3.93
C ARG A 135 -12.55 0.24 -2.77
N ALA A 136 -13.60 0.95 -2.37
CA ALA A 136 -13.57 1.85 -1.21
C ALA A 136 -13.38 1.15 0.14
N ASP A 137 -13.67 -0.15 0.22
CA ASP A 137 -13.35 -0.96 1.40
C ASP A 137 -11.85 -1.27 1.53
N GLY A 138 -11.08 -1.18 0.44
CA GLY A 138 -9.65 -1.51 0.36
C GLY A 138 -9.35 -2.84 -0.34
N THR A 139 -10.37 -3.64 -0.65
CA THR A 139 -10.22 -4.92 -1.36
C THR A 139 -10.08 -4.74 -2.87
N SER A 140 -9.32 -5.63 -3.50
CA SER A 140 -9.20 -5.72 -4.97
C SER A 140 -10.06 -6.89 -5.49
N VAL A 141 -10.96 -6.66 -6.46
CA VAL A 141 -11.83 -7.72 -7.02
C VAL A 141 -11.78 -7.77 -8.56
N PRO A 142 -11.58 -8.95 -9.19
CA PRO A 142 -11.21 -10.24 -8.58
C PRO A 142 -9.96 -10.16 -7.69
N LYS A 143 -9.85 -11.11 -6.74
CA LYS A 143 -8.66 -11.21 -5.87
C LYS A 143 -7.41 -11.24 -6.75
N ILE A 144 -6.44 -10.40 -6.44
CA ILE A 144 -5.15 -10.44 -7.11
C ILE A 144 -4.36 -11.61 -6.53
N ILE A 145 -4.08 -12.59 -7.39
CA ILE A 145 -3.31 -13.79 -7.10
C ILE A 145 -2.27 -13.86 -8.22
N GLY A 146 -1.00 -13.90 -7.84
CA GLY A 146 0.13 -13.97 -8.75
C GLY A 146 0.19 -15.31 -9.49
N PRO A 147 1.16 -15.49 -10.39
CA PRO A 147 1.48 -16.80 -10.96
C PRO A 147 2.07 -17.75 -9.90
N ALA A 148 2.00 -19.05 -10.17
CA ALA A 148 2.55 -20.09 -9.30
C ALA A 148 4.08 -19.99 -9.18
N LEU A 149 4.59 -20.12 -7.95
CA LEU A 149 6.02 -20.12 -7.65
C LEU A 149 6.62 -21.51 -7.92
N ASP A 150 6.69 -21.85 -9.21
CA ASP A 150 6.85 -23.20 -9.75
C ASP A 150 8.30 -23.71 -9.90
N GLY A 151 9.29 -22.84 -9.78
CA GLY A 151 10.70 -23.16 -10.07
C GLY A 151 11.10 -23.10 -11.54
N VAL A 152 10.17 -22.75 -12.46
CA VAL A 152 10.39 -22.69 -13.92
C VAL A 152 10.52 -21.26 -14.41
N ARG A 153 9.64 -20.36 -13.96
CA ARG A 153 9.73 -18.90 -14.25
C ARG A 153 9.90 -18.04 -12.99
N PHE A 154 9.79 -18.67 -11.83
CA PHE A 154 9.83 -18.06 -10.51
C PHE A 154 10.69 -18.92 -9.58
N PRO A 155 11.10 -18.41 -8.40
CA PRO A 155 11.67 -19.27 -7.35
C PRO A 155 10.65 -20.37 -7.01
N TYR A 156 11.14 -21.58 -6.71
CA TYR A 156 10.25 -22.62 -6.21
C TYR A 156 9.85 -22.31 -4.76
N VAL A 157 8.56 -22.16 -4.49
CA VAL A 157 8.00 -22.02 -3.14
C VAL A 157 6.81 -22.97 -3.01
N PRO A 158 6.83 -23.93 -2.06
CA PRO A 158 5.71 -24.85 -1.85
C PRO A 158 4.50 -24.11 -1.28
N ALA A 159 3.30 -24.59 -1.62
CA ALA A 159 2.04 -24.03 -1.10
C ALA A 159 2.00 -24.05 0.45
N PRO A 160 1.35 -23.06 1.10
CA PRO A 160 0.98 -23.17 2.50
C PRO A 160 -0.06 -24.29 2.69
N ALA A 161 -0.23 -24.76 3.93
CA ALA A 161 -1.11 -25.90 4.24
C ALA A 161 -2.59 -25.70 3.84
N ASP A 162 -3.00 -24.45 3.65
CA ASP A 162 -4.33 -23.99 3.25
C ASP A 162 -4.38 -23.35 1.84
N GLY A 163 -3.32 -23.48 1.01
CA GLY A 163 -3.21 -22.85 -0.31
C GLY A 163 -4.45 -23.01 -1.21
N MET A 164 -4.99 -24.23 -1.29
CA MET A 164 -6.22 -24.54 -2.03
C MET A 164 -7.45 -23.69 -1.65
N ALA A 165 -7.49 -23.15 -0.42
CA ALA A 165 -8.54 -22.23 0.05
C ALA A 165 -8.10 -20.75 0.01
N LEU A 166 -6.80 -20.48 0.03
CA LEU A 166 -6.20 -19.14 0.07
C LEU A 166 -6.08 -18.51 -1.34
N ASP A 167 -5.46 -19.24 -2.27
CA ASP A 167 -5.11 -18.83 -3.63
C ASP A 167 -5.58 -19.81 -4.73
N GLY A 168 -5.81 -21.07 -4.37
CA GLY A 168 -6.36 -22.10 -5.27
C GLY A 168 -5.37 -23.15 -5.73
N ASP A 169 -4.10 -23.12 -5.28
CA ASP A 169 -3.10 -24.16 -5.56
C ASP A 169 -2.71 -24.92 -4.27
N ALA A 170 -2.58 -26.24 -4.38
CA ALA A 170 -2.25 -27.14 -3.27
C ALA A 170 -0.79 -27.65 -3.31
N ARG A 171 0.04 -27.08 -4.18
CA ARG A 171 1.41 -27.51 -4.51
C ARG A 171 2.39 -26.36 -4.49
N TYR A 172 2.05 -25.25 -5.13
CA TYR A 172 2.89 -24.05 -5.23
C TYR A 172 2.27 -22.89 -4.48
N ALA A 173 3.08 -22.06 -3.83
CA ALA A 173 2.59 -20.80 -3.28
C ALA A 173 2.38 -19.78 -4.39
N HIS A 174 1.48 -18.83 -4.14
CA HIS A 174 1.31 -17.64 -4.96
C HIS A 174 1.66 -16.38 -4.16
N ALA A 175 2.00 -15.31 -4.89
CA ALA A 175 2.16 -13.97 -4.34
C ALA A 175 0.79 -13.25 -4.34
N LEU A 176 0.36 -12.70 -3.20
CA LEU A 176 -1.06 -12.42 -2.91
C LEU A 176 -1.38 -10.93 -2.69
N GLY A 177 -2.55 -10.52 -3.19
CA GLY A 177 -3.16 -9.23 -2.89
C GLY A 177 -2.45 -8.02 -3.52
N PRO A 178 -2.87 -6.79 -3.18
CA PRO A 178 -2.39 -5.57 -3.82
C PRO A 178 -0.91 -5.23 -3.52
N MET A 179 -0.26 -5.95 -2.61
CA MET A 179 1.18 -5.84 -2.35
C MET A 179 1.92 -7.18 -2.58
N GLN A 180 1.29 -8.14 -3.27
CA GLN A 180 1.92 -9.38 -3.77
C GLN A 180 2.70 -10.21 -2.72
N PHE A 181 2.20 -10.32 -1.49
CA PHE A 181 2.86 -11.07 -0.42
C PHE A 181 2.81 -12.59 -0.63
N ILE A 182 3.94 -13.27 -0.47
CA ILE A 182 3.99 -14.72 -0.24
C ILE A 182 3.51 -15.03 1.18
N ALA A 183 2.68 -16.07 1.32
CA ALA A 183 2.04 -16.43 2.58
C ALA A 183 3.00 -16.59 3.78
N SER A 184 4.23 -17.08 3.56
CA SER A 184 5.26 -17.21 4.61
C SER A 184 5.69 -15.87 5.22
N THR A 185 5.68 -14.80 4.44
CA THR A 185 6.13 -13.47 4.87
C THR A 185 4.96 -12.61 5.32
N TRP A 186 3.77 -12.83 4.75
CA TRP A 186 2.52 -12.39 5.38
C TRP A 186 2.39 -12.89 6.83
N ALA A 187 2.69 -14.17 7.09
CA ALA A 187 2.63 -14.75 8.44
C ALA A 187 3.61 -14.11 9.46
N LEU A 188 4.59 -13.32 9.01
CA LEU A 188 5.61 -12.68 9.85
C LEU A 188 5.40 -11.16 9.97
N TYR A 189 5.02 -10.50 8.86
CA TYR A 189 4.97 -9.05 8.75
C TYR A 189 3.56 -8.50 8.49
N GLY A 190 2.58 -9.35 8.12
CA GLY A 190 1.18 -8.97 7.99
C GLY A 190 0.56 -8.50 9.31
N ALA A 191 -0.34 -7.52 9.23
CA ALA A 191 -1.10 -7.00 10.36
C ALA A 191 -2.36 -6.26 9.91
N SER A 192 -3.41 -6.38 10.73
CA SER A 192 -4.61 -5.55 10.63
C SER A 192 -4.32 -4.06 10.81
N ALA A 193 -4.63 -3.26 9.79
CA ALA A 193 -4.64 -1.81 9.84
C ALA A 193 -5.83 -1.25 10.63
N THR A 194 -6.84 -2.05 11.00
CA THR A 194 -7.80 -1.64 12.04
C THR A 194 -7.25 -1.86 13.46
N GLY A 195 -6.22 -2.69 13.62
CA GLY A 195 -5.64 -3.07 14.91
C GLY A 195 -6.34 -4.24 15.59
N THR A 196 -7.25 -4.93 14.91
CA THR A 196 -7.96 -6.12 15.42
C THR A 196 -7.85 -7.30 14.45
N GLY A 197 -7.58 -8.50 14.99
CA GLY A 197 -7.35 -9.71 14.19
C GLY A 197 -5.99 -9.74 13.47
N PRO A 198 -5.72 -10.80 12.66
CA PRO A 198 -4.46 -10.96 11.94
C PRO A 198 -4.30 -9.99 10.76
N GLY A 199 -5.43 -9.53 10.19
CA GLY A 199 -5.50 -8.76 8.95
C GLY A 199 -5.69 -9.63 7.71
N ASP A 200 -6.08 -9.02 6.59
CA ASP A 200 -6.30 -9.67 5.30
C ASP A 200 -5.24 -9.24 4.26
N VAL A 201 -4.52 -10.20 3.68
CA VAL A 201 -3.51 -9.95 2.64
C VAL A 201 -4.12 -9.36 1.35
N PHE A 202 -5.43 -9.55 1.12
CA PHE A 202 -6.14 -9.03 -0.03
C PHE A 202 -6.72 -7.61 0.17
N ASP A 203 -6.61 -7.04 1.37
CA ASP A 203 -6.94 -5.65 1.67
C ASP A 203 -5.71 -4.74 1.55
N ILE A 204 -5.83 -3.58 0.90
CA ILE A 204 -4.70 -2.69 0.64
C ILE A 204 -4.21 -1.93 1.88
N ASN A 205 -5.04 -1.72 2.90
CA ASN A 205 -4.65 -1.05 4.14
C ASN A 205 -3.77 -1.97 4.99
N ASP A 206 -4.22 -3.21 5.16
CA ASP A 206 -3.51 -4.28 5.86
C ASP A 206 -2.23 -4.67 5.11
N ALA A 207 -2.31 -4.85 3.79
CA ALA A 207 -1.15 -5.15 2.95
C ALA A 207 -0.11 -4.02 2.93
N ALA A 208 -0.53 -2.75 2.87
CA ALA A 208 0.39 -1.61 2.97
C ALA A 208 1.07 -1.53 4.35
N LEU A 209 0.34 -1.82 5.43
CA LEU A 209 0.92 -1.89 6.77
C LEU A 209 1.93 -3.05 6.90
N GLY A 210 1.63 -4.20 6.30
CA GLY A 210 2.55 -5.33 6.21
C GLY A 210 3.82 -4.99 5.45
N ALA A 211 3.69 -4.37 4.27
CA ALA A 211 4.82 -3.92 3.46
C ALA A 211 5.68 -2.90 4.21
N ALA A 212 5.07 -1.98 4.95
CA ALA A 212 5.78 -1.00 5.76
C ALA A 212 6.61 -1.63 6.88
N ARG A 213 6.03 -2.60 7.62
CA ARG A 213 6.74 -3.36 8.66
C ARG A 213 7.90 -4.16 8.08
N TYR A 214 7.68 -4.78 6.93
CA TYR A 214 8.68 -5.60 6.24
C TYR A 214 9.88 -4.77 5.73
N LEU A 215 9.62 -3.69 4.98
CA LEU A 215 10.66 -2.82 4.44
C LEU A 215 11.54 -2.22 5.56
N CYS A 216 10.93 -1.78 6.67
CA CYS A 216 11.68 -1.30 7.83
C CYS A 216 12.58 -2.37 8.46
N ALA A 217 12.09 -3.61 8.61
CA ALA A 217 12.89 -4.71 9.16
C ALA A 217 14.07 -5.10 8.26
N ALA A 218 13.91 -4.99 6.93
CA ALA A 218 14.96 -5.30 5.96
C ALA A 218 16.00 -4.17 5.79
N GLY A 219 15.56 -2.92 5.71
CA GLY A 219 16.43 -1.77 5.42
C GLY A 219 16.96 -1.03 6.64
N GLY A 220 16.29 -1.11 7.79
CA GLY A 220 16.57 -0.19 8.89
C GLY A 220 16.25 1.24 8.47
N ASP A 221 17.24 2.12 8.46
CA ASP A 221 17.07 3.54 8.09
C ASP A 221 16.95 3.74 6.56
N LEU A 222 15.71 3.79 6.07
CA LEU A 222 15.36 3.93 4.66
C LEU A 222 15.63 5.34 4.09
N ARG A 223 16.06 6.28 4.93
CA ARG A 223 16.54 7.60 4.49
C ARG A 223 17.98 7.53 3.98
N THR A 224 18.69 6.44 4.27
CA THR A 224 20.00 6.12 3.69
C THR A 224 19.82 5.35 2.38
N HIS A 225 20.70 5.60 1.40
CA HIS A 225 20.69 4.86 0.14
C HIS A 225 20.83 3.35 0.37
N ASP A 226 21.79 2.93 1.20
CA ASP A 226 22.06 1.53 1.51
C ASP A 226 20.90 0.85 2.26
N GLY A 227 20.17 1.57 3.12
CA GLY A 227 18.97 1.07 3.78
C GLY A 227 17.80 0.90 2.81
N LEU A 228 17.58 1.91 1.96
CA LEU A 228 16.56 1.87 0.91
C LEU A 228 16.80 0.73 -0.09
N VAL A 229 18.01 0.62 -0.64
CA VAL A 229 18.40 -0.45 -1.57
C VAL A 229 18.24 -1.83 -0.92
N ARG A 230 18.67 -2.01 0.33
CA ARG A 230 18.53 -3.30 1.02
C ARG A 230 17.08 -3.68 1.31
N ALA A 231 16.22 -2.72 1.67
CA ALA A 231 14.79 -2.97 1.82
C ALA A 231 14.14 -3.43 0.51
N VAL A 232 14.49 -2.78 -0.60
CA VAL A 232 13.88 -3.06 -1.90
C VAL A 232 14.44 -4.34 -2.53
N LEU A 233 15.75 -4.65 -2.36
CA LEU A 233 16.36 -5.94 -2.71
C LEU A 233 15.82 -7.12 -1.90
N ALA A 234 15.26 -6.84 -0.72
CA ALA A 234 14.56 -7.83 0.09
C ALA A 234 13.12 -8.01 -0.40
N TYR A 235 12.47 -6.96 -0.91
CA TYR A 235 11.13 -7.04 -1.51
C TYR A 235 11.12 -7.72 -2.89
N ASN A 236 12.18 -7.56 -3.70
CA ASN A 236 12.40 -8.29 -4.95
C ASN A 236 13.90 -8.27 -5.26
N HIS A 237 14.51 -9.45 -5.45
CA HIS A 237 15.97 -9.58 -5.47
C HIS A 237 16.57 -9.35 -6.87
N VAL A 238 16.17 -8.24 -7.51
CA VAL A 238 16.54 -7.87 -8.88
C VAL A 238 16.87 -6.37 -8.94
N ASP A 239 18.09 -6.02 -9.32
CA ASP A 239 18.55 -4.61 -9.35
C ASP A 239 17.68 -3.70 -10.25
N ALA A 240 17.11 -4.24 -11.33
CA ALA A 240 16.19 -3.50 -12.21
C ALA A 240 14.86 -3.13 -11.52
N TYR A 241 14.38 -3.97 -10.60
CA TYR A 241 13.23 -3.66 -9.75
C TYR A 241 13.61 -2.55 -8.75
N VAL A 242 14.80 -2.64 -8.13
CA VAL A 242 15.31 -1.61 -7.21
C VAL A 242 15.38 -0.24 -7.87
N ALA A 243 15.96 -0.16 -9.07
CA ALA A 243 16.03 1.07 -9.85
C ALA A 243 14.63 1.62 -10.18
N THR A 244 13.69 0.74 -10.56
CA THR A 244 12.30 1.11 -10.90
C THR A 244 11.56 1.66 -9.68
N VAL A 245 11.63 0.98 -8.53
CA VAL A 245 10.94 1.37 -7.29
C VAL A 245 11.52 2.67 -6.71
N ILE A 246 12.84 2.84 -6.70
CA ILE A 246 13.45 4.09 -6.21
C ILE A 246 13.06 5.26 -7.12
N ALA A 247 13.13 5.10 -8.45
CA ALA A 247 12.72 6.15 -9.39
C ALA A 247 11.23 6.51 -9.29
N LEU A 248 10.35 5.53 -9.09
CA LEU A 248 8.92 5.77 -8.84
C LEU A 248 8.71 6.50 -7.49
N ALA A 249 9.42 6.11 -6.43
CA ALA A 249 9.30 6.76 -5.12
C ALA A 249 9.74 8.23 -5.19
N ASP A 250 10.82 8.54 -5.90
CA ASP A 250 11.28 9.92 -6.08
C ASP A 250 10.34 10.74 -6.99
N ALA A 251 9.75 10.13 -8.02
CA ALA A 251 8.70 10.76 -8.80
C ALA A 251 7.45 11.08 -7.94
N TYR A 252 7.03 10.15 -7.07
CA TYR A 252 5.95 10.38 -6.11
C TYR A 252 6.27 11.49 -5.09
N ARG A 253 7.50 11.55 -4.56
CA ARG A 253 7.98 12.63 -3.67
C ARG A 253 7.95 13.99 -4.37
N GLY A 254 8.36 14.03 -5.63
CA GLY A 254 8.30 15.22 -6.49
C GLY A 254 6.88 15.62 -6.94
N GLY A 255 5.84 14.86 -6.58
CA GLY A 255 4.46 15.11 -7.00
C GLY A 255 4.18 14.85 -8.47
N VAL A 256 5.06 14.12 -9.18
CA VAL A 256 4.96 13.88 -10.61
C VAL A 256 3.81 12.92 -10.94
N PRO A 257 2.97 13.22 -11.97
CA PRO A 257 2.04 12.27 -12.54
C PRO A 257 2.77 11.05 -13.13
N VAL A 258 2.68 9.89 -12.44
CA VAL A 258 3.21 8.62 -12.94
C VAL A 258 2.15 7.76 -13.65
N SER A 259 0.93 8.27 -13.79
CA SER A 259 -0.10 7.72 -14.68
C SER A 259 0.40 7.72 -16.13
N GLY A 260 0.52 6.55 -16.75
CA GLY A 260 1.00 6.42 -18.12
C GLY A 260 2.53 6.37 -18.30
N ILE A 261 3.33 6.49 -17.22
CA ILE A 261 4.74 6.09 -17.27
C ILE A 261 4.78 4.56 -17.49
N PRO A 262 5.44 4.07 -18.56
CA PRO A 262 5.65 2.64 -18.74
C PRO A 262 6.55 2.11 -17.63
N ILE A 263 6.18 0.97 -17.05
CA ILE A 263 7.16 0.15 -16.33
C ILE A 263 8.16 -0.30 -17.40
N GLY A 264 9.45 -0.03 -17.19
CA GLY A 264 10.48 -0.26 -18.21
C GLY A 264 10.63 -1.73 -18.58
N ASP A 265 11.30 -2.01 -19.70
CA ASP A 265 11.70 -3.38 -20.03
C ASP A 265 12.69 -3.88 -18.97
N ILE A 266 12.25 -4.84 -18.16
CA ILE A 266 13.03 -5.46 -17.08
C ILE A 266 13.93 -6.59 -17.57
N SER A 267 14.00 -6.85 -18.88
CA SER A 267 14.86 -7.89 -19.46
C SER A 267 16.24 -7.37 -19.85
N GLY A 268 17.27 -7.85 -19.15
CA GLY A 268 18.67 -7.50 -19.40
C GLY A 268 19.60 -8.05 -18.31
N ALA A 269 20.86 -8.29 -18.65
CA ALA A 269 21.88 -8.70 -17.68
C ALA A 269 22.69 -7.50 -17.19
N LEU A 270 22.95 -7.44 -15.87
CA LEU A 270 23.64 -6.35 -15.21
C LEU A 270 25.03 -6.77 -14.65
N PRO A 271 25.94 -5.82 -14.36
CA PRO A 271 27.26 -6.14 -13.80
C PRO A 271 27.19 -6.75 -12.39
N PRO A 272 28.12 -7.65 -12.02
CA PRO A 272 28.05 -8.37 -10.74
C PRO A 272 28.43 -7.50 -9.53
N LEU A 273 27.61 -7.55 -8.48
CA LEU A 273 27.88 -6.94 -7.17
C LEU A 273 28.23 -8.02 -6.11
N ARG A 274 28.83 -7.59 -4.99
CA ARG A 274 29.33 -8.48 -3.93
C ARG A 274 28.35 -8.56 -2.75
N ALA A 275 28.13 -9.77 -2.25
CA ALA A 275 27.02 -10.07 -1.33
C ALA A 275 27.31 -9.83 0.16
N THR A 276 26.25 -9.41 0.86
CA THR A 276 26.00 -9.65 2.30
C THR A 276 24.56 -10.15 2.44
N GLY A 277 24.27 -11.00 3.44
CA GLY A 277 23.05 -11.82 3.49
C GLY A 277 21.70 -11.09 3.56
N THR A 278 20.63 -11.78 3.13
CA THR A 278 19.35 -11.19 2.69
C THR A 278 18.17 -11.50 3.65
N PRO A 279 17.21 -10.57 3.85
CA PRO A 279 15.92 -10.83 4.53
C PRO A 279 15.00 -11.82 3.77
N PRO A 280 13.81 -12.26 4.26
CA PRO A 280 12.99 -13.33 3.64
C PRO A 280 12.07 -12.80 2.52
N PRO A 281 11.60 -13.61 1.56
CA PRO A 281 10.97 -13.11 0.34
C PRO A 281 9.62 -12.47 0.64
N ALA A 282 9.39 -11.23 0.19
CA ALA A 282 8.05 -10.62 0.24
C ALA A 282 6.97 -11.57 -0.28
#